data_AF-A0A842CIA9-F1
#
_entry.id   AF-A0A842CIA9-F1
#
_cell.length_a   1.000
_cell.length_b   1.000
_cell.length_c   1.000
_cell.angle_alpha   90.00
_cell.angle_beta   90.00
_cell.angle_gamma   90.00
#
_symmetry.space_group_name_H-M   'P 1'
#
loop_
_entity.id
_entity.type
_entity.pdbx_description
1 polymer ?
#
loop_
_entity_poly.entity_id
_entity_poly.type
_entity_poly.pdbx_seq_one_letter_code
_entity_poly.pdbx_strand_id
1 'polypeptide(L)'
;MHIMEGFLPVKWAIFWLIVFIPFLVLGLMRIRKLIAIDKNNKLLLALCAAFIFVLSALKIPSVTGSCSHPTGVGLATVMFGPLVVSVLGVIVLLFQALLLAHGGITTLGANAMSMAVIGPMVGFVVYKLARKLNCNKSVSIFLCAMTADLATYLTTSVQLGVVFPDPASGMMASILKFMAIFCVTQVPIAIAEGLLTVVMYNLISKNLPEKVAQLR
;
A
#
# COMPACT_ATOMS: atom_id res chain seq x y z
N MET A 1 -6.06 2.66 -5.53
CA MET A 1 -7.05 3.72 -5.85
C MET A 1 -7.51 4.36 -4.55
N HIS A 2 -7.37 5.68 -4.45
CA HIS A 2 -7.73 6.43 -3.25
C HIS A 2 -9.21 6.79 -3.28
N ILE A 3 -9.87 6.65 -2.15
CA ILE A 3 -11.21 7.18 -1.94
C ILE A 3 -11.08 8.70 -1.83
N MET A 4 -11.79 9.43 -2.69
CA MET A 4 -11.72 10.89 -2.76
C MET A 4 -12.28 11.57 -1.51
N GLU A 5 -11.81 12.79 -1.25
CA GLU A 5 -12.33 13.65 -0.18
C GLU A 5 -13.86 13.78 -0.21
N GLY A 6 -14.51 13.69 0.95
CA GLY A 6 -15.96 13.85 1.08
C GLY A 6 -16.80 12.69 0.53
N PHE A 7 -16.18 11.64 -0.03
CA PHE A 7 -16.93 10.50 -0.58
C PHE A 7 -17.55 9.61 0.50
N LEU A 8 -16.90 9.48 1.67
CA LEU A 8 -17.41 8.67 2.76
C LEU A 8 -18.30 9.49 3.69
N PRO A 9 -19.47 8.97 4.11
CA PRO A 9 -20.24 9.57 5.19
C PRO A 9 -19.40 9.67 6.47
N VAL A 10 -19.62 10.71 7.26
CA VAL A 10 -18.84 11.03 8.47
C VAL A 10 -18.68 9.82 9.42
N LYS A 11 -19.74 9.05 9.63
CA LYS A 11 -19.71 7.86 10.49
C LYS A 11 -18.68 6.82 10.00
N TRP A 12 -18.61 6.60 8.69
CA TRP A 12 -17.67 5.65 8.07
C TRP A 12 -16.24 6.18 8.04
N ALA A 13 -16.06 7.48 7.80
CA ALA A 13 -14.76 8.14 7.91
C ALA A 13 -14.15 7.95 9.32
N ILE A 14 -14.94 8.23 10.37
CA ILE A 14 -14.52 8.05 11.77
C ILE A 14 -14.25 6.58 12.08
N PHE A 15 -15.14 5.67 11.65
CA PHE A 15 -14.97 4.23 11.86
C PHE A 15 -13.62 3.74 11.32
N TRP A 16 -13.30 4.04 10.06
CA TRP A 16 -12.05 3.59 9.45
C TRP A 16 -10.82 4.22 10.10
N LEU A 17 -10.92 5.47 10.56
CA LEU A 17 -9.86 6.11 11.33
C LEU A 17 -9.62 5.40 12.67
N ILE A 18 -10.67 5.02 13.39
CA ILE A 18 -10.56 4.27 14.65
C ILE A 18 -9.93 2.89 14.41
N VAL A 19 -10.36 2.17 13.37
CA VAL A 19 -9.81 0.85 13.03
C VAL A 19 -8.34 0.94 12.61
N PHE A 20 -7.90 2.06 12.04
CA PHE A 20 -6.51 2.29 11.66
C PHE A 20 -5.57 2.54 12.85
N ILE A 21 -6.04 3.21 13.90
CA ILE A 21 -5.20 3.67 15.02
C ILE A 21 -4.33 2.56 15.64
N PRO A 22 -4.83 1.34 15.93
CA PRO A 22 -4.01 0.27 16.51
C PRO A 22 -2.77 -0.05 15.66
N PHE A 23 -2.93 -0.12 14.34
CA PHE A 23 -1.83 -0.42 13.42
C PHE A 23 -0.81 0.72 13.38
N LEU A 24 -1.29 1.97 13.36
CA LEU A 24 -0.44 3.15 13.46
C LEU A 24 0.39 3.14 14.75
N VAL A 25 -0.23 2.85 15.89
CA VAL A 25 0.46 2.78 17.19
C VAL A 25 1.51 1.68 17.20
N LEU A 26 1.18 0.47 16.74
CA LEU A 26 2.13 -0.64 16.65
C LEU A 26 3.29 -0.33 15.70
N GLY A 27 3.00 0.34 14.58
CA GLY A 27 4.00 0.82 13.64
C GLY A 27 4.95 1.84 14.25
N LEU A 28 4.42 2.83 14.99
CA LEU A 28 5.21 3.83 15.70
C LEU A 28 6.09 3.20 16.77
N MET A 29 5.58 2.22 17.53
CA MET A 29 6.36 1.46 18.51
C MET A 29 7.51 0.70 17.84
N ARG A 30 7.26 0.08 16.66
CA ARG A 30 8.31 -0.61 15.90
C ARG A 30 9.37 0.36 15.39
N ILE A 31 8.98 1.50 14.84
CA ILE A 31 9.91 2.55 14.39
C ILE A 31 10.76 3.08 15.56
N ARG A 32 10.15 3.34 16.72
CA ARG A 32 10.90 3.76 17.92
C ARG A 32 11.97 2.76 18.32
N LYS A 33 11.66 1.45 18.28
CA LYS A 33 12.65 0.39 18.55
C LYS A 33 13.78 0.40 17.51
N LEU A 34 13.47 0.56 16.22
CA LEU A 34 14.50 0.63 15.16
C LEU A 34 15.42 1.84 15.35
N ILE A 35 14.87 3.01 15.69
CA ILE A 35 15.66 4.23 15.94
C ILE A 35 16.51 4.12 17.21
N ALA A 36 16.02 3.40 18.23
CA ALA A 36 16.80 3.16 19.45
C ALA A 36 18.02 2.26 19.21
N ILE A 37 17.95 1.34 18.23
CA ILE A 37 19.06 0.49 17.82
C ILE A 37 20.12 1.30 17.05
N ASP A 38 19.69 2.09 16.06
CA ASP A 38 20.57 2.99 15.31
C ASP A 38 19.82 4.28 14.95
N LYS A 39 20.39 5.42 15.36
CA LYS A 39 19.83 6.75 15.07
C LYS A 39 19.76 7.05 13.57
N ASN A 40 20.64 6.44 12.76
CA ASN A 40 20.64 6.59 11.31
C ASN A 40 19.37 6.02 10.66
N ASN A 41 18.67 5.10 11.33
CA ASN A 41 17.40 4.55 10.84
C ASN A 41 16.32 5.63 10.68
N LYS A 42 16.36 6.71 11.48
CA LYS A 42 15.41 7.83 11.33
C LYS A 42 15.56 8.50 9.96
N LEU A 43 16.79 8.78 9.55
CA LEU A 43 17.08 9.39 8.25
C LEU A 43 16.70 8.44 7.12
N LEU A 44 17.02 7.15 7.26
CA LEU A 44 16.68 6.14 6.27
C LEU A 44 15.17 6.02 6.06
N LEU A 45 14.39 5.92 7.14
CA LEU A 45 12.92 5.86 7.07
C LEU A 45 12.31 7.10 6.40
N ALA A 46 12.85 8.30 6.69
CA ALA A 46 12.41 9.54 6.05
C ALA A 46 12.71 9.56 4.54
N LEU A 47 13.92 9.15 4.14
CA LEU A 47 14.29 9.02 2.73
C LEU A 47 13.41 8.01 2.01
N CYS A 48 13.06 6.89 2.67
CA CYS A 48 12.17 5.90 2.10
C CYS A 48 10.74 6.42 1.94
N ALA A 49 10.20 7.15 2.93
CA ALA A 49 8.90 7.80 2.79
C ALA A 49 8.88 8.78 1.62
N ALA A 50 9.91 9.62 1.50
CA ALA A 50 10.06 10.57 0.41
C ALA A 50 10.17 9.85 -0.95
N PHE A 51 10.96 8.77 -1.01
CA PHE A 51 11.10 7.96 -2.22
C PHE A 51 9.76 7.33 -2.64
N ILE A 52 9.02 6.73 -1.71
CA ILE A 52 7.69 6.14 -1.99
C ILE A 52 6.73 7.23 -2.48
N PHE A 53 6.72 8.40 -1.84
CA PHE A 53 5.91 9.53 -2.28
C PHE A 53 6.26 9.98 -3.70
N VAL A 54 7.55 10.19 -4.01
CA VAL A 54 7.99 10.59 -5.35
C VAL A 54 7.67 9.51 -6.38
N LEU A 55 7.90 8.24 -6.05
CA LEU A 55 7.55 7.11 -6.91
C LEU A 55 6.05 7.14 -7.24
N SER A 56 5.21 7.37 -6.24
CA SER A 56 3.75 7.50 -6.41
C SER A 56 3.29 8.74 -7.16
N ALA A 57 4.17 9.71 -7.38
CA ALA A 57 3.88 10.87 -8.23
C ALA A 57 4.23 10.61 -9.70
N LEU A 58 5.00 9.56 -10.02
CA LEU A 58 5.38 9.23 -11.39
C LEU A 58 4.20 8.60 -12.13
N LYS A 59 3.80 9.23 -13.24
CA LYS A 59 2.74 8.71 -14.11
C LYS A 59 3.29 7.61 -15.00
N ILE A 60 2.70 6.42 -14.92
CA ILE A 60 2.96 5.31 -15.82
C ILE A 60 1.76 5.18 -16.78
N PRO A 61 1.98 5.10 -18.10
CA PRO A 61 0.90 4.85 -19.04
C PRO A 61 0.28 3.48 -18.76
N SER A 62 -1.04 3.45 -18.54
CA SER A 62 -1.76 2.19 -18.37
C SER A 62 -2.14 1.60 -19.73
N VAL A 63 -2.28 0.27 -19.77
CA VAL A 63 -2.63 -0.50 -20.97
C VAL A 63 -4.02 -0.12 -21.53
N THR A 64 -4.88 0.52 -20.72
CA THR A 64 -6.26 0.90 -21.08
C THR A 64 -6.46 2.40 -21.31
N GLY A 65 -5.39 3.17 -21.51
CA GLY A 65 -5.48 4.61 -21.82
C GLY A 65 -5.73 5.54 -20.62
N SER A 66 -5.72 5.00 -19.40
CA SER A 66 -5.73 5.79 -18.16
C SER A 66 -4.31 6.18 -17.72
N CYS A 67 -4.17 7.23 -16.91
CA CYS A 67 -2.94 7.55 -16.20
C CYS A 67 -2.97 6.88 -14.82
N SER A 68 -1.97 6.05 -14.51
CA SER A 68 -1.83 5.39 -13.22
C SER A 68 -0.49 5.75 -12.59
N HIS A 69 -0.34 5.49 -11.29
CA HIS A 69 0.91 5.68 -10.58
C HIS A 69 1.25 4.43 -9.76
N PRO A 70 2.54 4.10 -9.62
CA PRO A 70 2.98 3.00 -8.79
C PRO A 70 2.82 3.38 -7.31
N THR A 71 2.21 2.51 -6.51
CA THR A 71 1.96 2.82 -5.10
C THR A 71 3.21 2.68 -4.22
N GLY A 72 4.21 1.91 -4.66
CA GLY A 72 5.44 1.63 -3.92
C GLY A 72 5.25 0.75 -2.69
N VAL A 73 4.03 0.24 -2.47
CA VAL A 73 3.62 -0.48 -1.27
C VAL A 73 4.33 -1.83 -1.17
N GLY A 74 4.44 -2.56 -2.30
CA GLY A 74 5.14 -3.84 -2.35
C GLY A 74 6.62 -3.73 -1.99
N LEU A 75 7.33 -2.75 -2.57
CA LEU A 75 8.74 -2.50 -2.29
C LEU A 75 8.97 -2.16 -0.81
N ALA A 76 8.17 -1.22 -0.28
CA ALA A 76 8.26 -0.81 1.12
C ALA A 76 7.99 -1.97 2.08
N THR A 77 7.02 -2.83 1.73
CA THR A 77 6.66 -4.00 2.53
C THR A 77 7.79 -5.01 2.60
N VAL A 78 8.43 -5.32 1.47
CA VAL A 78 9.57 -6.25 1.42
C VAL A 78 10.78 -5.71 2.18
N MET A 79 10.99 -4.39 2.15
CA MET A 79 12.16 -3.76 2.78
C MET A 79 11.99 -3.51 4.28
N PHE A 80 10.83 -3.06 4.73
CA PHE A 80 10.62 -2.55 6.10
C PHE A 80 9.60 -3.36 6.91
N GLY A 81 8.83 -4.22 6.24
CA GLY A 81 7.74 -4.97 6.85
C GLY A 81 6.47 -4.13 7.07
N PRO A 82 5.32 -4.81 7.27
CA PRO A 82 4.00 -4.17 7.22
C PRO A 82 3.77 -3.15 8.34
N LEU A 83 4.34 -3.36 9.53
CA LEU A 83 4.17 -2.43 10.65
C LEU A 83 4.83 -1.07 10.38
N VAL A 84 6.03 -1.05 9.79
CA VAL A 84 6.68 0.22 9.44
C VAL A 84 5.92 0.90 8.31
N VAL A 85 5.47 0.12 7.32
CA VAL A 85 4.66 0.63 6.20
C VAL A 85 3.35 1.26 6.67
N SER A 86 2.74 0.82 7.77
CA SER A 86 1.54 1.48 8.31
C SER A 86 1.77 2.96 8.65
N VAL A 87 2.97 3.32 9.11
CA VAL A 87 3.33 4.70 9.44
C VAL A 87 3.81 5.45 8.20
N LEU A 88 4.69 4.84 7.41
CA LEU A 88 5.20 5.49 6.19
C LEU A 88 4.07 5.74 5.20
N GLY A 89 3.16 4.78 5.06
CA GLY A 89 1.99 4.85 4.19
C GLY A 89 1.05 5.98 4.56
N VAL A 90 0.71 6.18 5.85
CA VAL A 90 -0.15 7.32 6.22
C VAL A 90 0.53 8.67 5.99
N ILE A 91 1.85 8.77 6.17
CA ILE A 91 2.61 9.99 5.86
C ILE A 91 2.56 10.28 4.35
N VAL A 92 2.78 9.25 3.52
CA VAL A 92 2.69 9.36 2.06
C VAL A 92 1.27 9.78 1.65
N LEU A 93 0.25 9.14 2.20
CA LEU A 93 -1.16 9.44 1.91
C LEU A 93 -1.54 10.87 2.32
N LEU A 94 -1.02 11.34 3.45
CA LEU A 94 -1.21 12.71 3.90
C LEU A 94 -0.61 13.71 2.90
N PHE A 95 0.62 13.47 2.42
CA PHE A 95 1.23 14.32 1.40
C PHE A 95 0.52 14.22 0.05
N GLN A 96 0.02 13.05 -0.34
CA GLN A 96 -0.78 12.90 -1.55
C GLN A 96 -2.07 13.71 -1.47
N ALA A 97 -2.76 13.69 -0.32
CA ALA A 97 -3.96 14.48 -0.10
C ALA A 97 -3.66 16.00 -0.14
N LEU A 98 -2.58 16.44 0.51
CA LEU A 98 -2.25 17.87 0.65
C LEU A 98 -1.58 18.49 -0.58
N LEU A 99 -0.66 17.76 -1.23
CA LEU A 99 0.21 18.30 -2.29
C LEU A 99 -0.24 17.91 -3.69
N LEU A 100 -0.86 16.73 -3.84
CA LEU A 100 -1.26 16.20 -5.14
C LEU A 100 -2.77 16.22 -5.35
N ALA A 101 -3.54 16.72 -4.37
CA ALA A 101 -4.99 16.64 -4.34
C ALA A 101 -5.51 15.22 -4.67
N HIS A 102 -4.78 14.20 -4.19
CA HIS A 102 -5.05 12.81 -4.49
C HIS A 102 -5.43 12.05 -3.22
N GLY A 103 -6.68 11.58 -3.16
CA GLY A 103 -7.28 11.00 -1.96
C GLY A 103 -8.05 12.03 -1.14
N GLY A 104 -7.92 11.97 0.18
CA GLY A 104 -8.63 12.85 1.10
C GLY A 104 -8.13 12.77 2.54
N ILE A 105 -8.33 13.86 3.28
CA ILE A 105 -8.12 14.00 4.72
C ILE A 105 -9.25 13.26 5.47
N THR A 106 -10.53 13.44 5.08
CA THR A 106 -11.63 12.73 5.74
C THR A 106 -11.59 11.23 5.46
N THR A 107 -11.10 10.85 4.28
CA THR A 107 -10.97 9.45 3.86
C THR A 107 -9.60 8.85 4.17
N LEU A 108 -8.72 9.60 4.85
CA LEU A 108 -7.34 9.19 5.16
C LEU A 108 -7.31 7.86 5.92
N GLY A 109 -8.18 7.67 6.91
CA GLY A 109 -8.25 6.43 7.68
C GLY A 109 -8.63 5.21 6.83
N ALA A 110 -9.59 5.37 5.91
CA ALA A 110 -10.02 4.30 5.02
C ALA A 110 -8.93 3.94 4.00
N ASN A 111 -8.31 4.95 3.40
CA ASN A 111 -7.19 4.78 2.48
C ASN A 111 -5.95 4.18 3.18
N ALA A 112 -5.66 4.60 4.42
CA ALA A 112 -4.55 4.04 5.18
C ALA A 112 -4.81 2.58 5.56
N MET A 113 -6.04 2.21 5.89
CA MET A 113 -6.38 0.81 6.15
C MET A 113 -6.18 -0.10 4.94
N SER A 114 -6.58 0.32 3.75
CA SER A 114 -6.37 -0.48 2.54
C SER A 114 -4.89 -0.51 2.13
N MET A 115 -4.26 0.66 1.98
CA MET A 115 -2.94 0.81 1.36
C MET A 115 -1.76 0.65 2.32
N ALA A 116 -1.90 1.07 3.58
CA ALA A 116 -0.81 1.06 4.55
C ALA A 116 -0.88 -0.14 5.52
N VAL A 117 -2.01 -0.84 5.57
CA VAL A 117 -2.21 -1.97 6.48
C VAL A 117 -2.52 -3.26 5.73
N ILE A 118 -3.70 -3.37 5.11
CA ILE A 118 -4.20 -4.64 4.57
C ILE A 118 -3.37 -5.09 3.36
N GLY A 119 -3.10 -4.20 2.40
CA GLY A 119 -2.22 -4.49 1.27
C GLY A 119 -0.84 -5.02 1.72
N PRO A 120 -0.08 -4.25 2.52
CA PRO A 120 1.20 -4.70 3.08
C PRO A 120 1.12 -6.01 3.85
N MET A 121 0.09 -6.22 4.68
CA MET A 121 -0.04 -7.46 5.44
C MET A 121 -0.24 -8.67 4.53
N VAL A 122 -1.15 -8.58 3.57
CA VAL A 122 -1.41 -9.68 2.62
C VAL A 122 -0.17 -9.95 1.78
N GLY A 123 0.45 -8.91 1.21
CA GLY A 123 1.67 -9.04 0.42
C GLY A 123 2.80 -9.68 1.22
N PHE A 124 2.99 -9.28 2.48
CA PHE A 124 4.03 -9.84 3.34
C PHE A 124 3.79 -11.30 3.73
N VAL A 125 2.53 -11.70 3.95
CA VAL A 125 2.16 -13.10 4.18
C VAL A 125 2.47 -13.93 2.93
N VAL A 126 2.08 -13.45 1.75
CA VAL A 126 2.38 -14.11 0.47
C VAL A 126 3.88 -14.20 0.24
N TYR A 127 4.64 -13.14 0.53
CA TYR A 127 6.10 -13.13 0.48
C TYR A 127 6.68 -14.24 1.37
N LYS A 128 6.27 -14.31 2.64
CA LYS A 128 6.77 -15.34 3.58
C LYS A 128 6.41 -16.75 3.13
N LEU A 129 5.20 -16.96 2.62
CA LEU A 129 4.77 -18.27 2.11
C LEU A 129 5.57 -18.67 0.87
N ALA A 130 5.74 -17.78 -0.10
CA ALA A 130 6.57 -18.04 -1.29
C ALA A 130 8.02 -18.36 -0.90
N ARG A 131 8.58 -17.63 0.07
CA ARG A 131 9.92 -17.92 0.61
C ARG A 131 10.00 -19.27 1.31
N LYS A 132 8.95 -19.67 2.05
CA LYS A 132 8.86 -20.99 2.71
C LYS A 132 8.75 -22.14 1.71
N LEU A 133 8.10 -21.90 0.57
CA LEU A 133 7.97 -22.85 -0.54
C LEU A 133 9.21 -22.87 -1.46
N ASN A 134 10.31 -22.26 -1.05
CA ASN A 134 11.56 -22.16 -1.82
C ASN A 134 11.41 -21.51 -3.21
N CYS A 135 10.41 -20.65 -3.39
CA CYS A 135 10.31 -19.86 -4.61
C CYS A 135 11.50 -18.89 -4.73
N ASN A 136 11.89 -18.58 -5.96
CA ASN A 136 12.93 -17.60 -6.25
C ASN A 136 12.61 -16.26 -5.54
N LYS A 137 13.64 -15.56 -5.04
CA LYS A 137 13.52 -14.28 -4.36
C LYS A 137 12.78 -13.25 -5.22
N SER A 138 13.15 -13.14 -6.50
CA SER A 138 12.50 -12.22 -7.44
C SER A 138 11.00 -12.53 -7.60
N VAL A 139 10.64 -13.81 -7.72
CA VAL A 139 9.24 -14.24 -7.82
C VAL A 139 8.49 -13.94 -6.52
N SER A 140 9.10 -14.18 -5.36
CA SER A 140 8.50 -13.87 -4.06
C SER A 140 8.20 -12.37 -3.90
N ILE A 141 9.10 -11.52 -4.40
CA ILE A 141 8.95 -10.06 -4.37
C ILE A 141 7.85 -9.61 -5.34
N PHE A 142 7.84 -10.16 -6.56
CA PHE A 142 6.79 -9.91 -7.53
C PHE A 142 5.40 -10.25 -6.94
N LEU A 143 5.27 -11.45 -6.36
CA LEU A 143 4.02 -11.90 -5.74
C LEU A 143 3.64 -11.01 -4.55
N CYS A 144 4.61 -10.57 -3.73
CA CYS A 144 4.36 -9.64 -2.63
C CYS A 144 3.71 -8.34 -3.12
N ALA A 145 4.29 -7.70 -4.13
CA ALA A 145 3.78 -6.44 -4.67
C ALA A 145 2.43 -6.62 -5.35
N MET A 146 2.32 -7.58 -6.28
CA MET A 146 1.07 -7.85 -7.00
C MET A 146 -0.09 -8.15 -6.04
N THR A 147 0.14 -8.98 -5.02
CA THR A 147 -0.93 -9.32 -4.06
C THR A 147 -1.23 -8.21 -3.07
N ALA A 148 -0.25 -7.38 -2.69
CA ALA A 148 -0.49 -6.18 -1.88
C ALA A 148 -1.41 -5.18 -2.60
N ASP A 149 -1.16 -4.96 -3.89
CA ASP A 149 -1.97 -4.06 -4.71
C ASP A 149 -3.39 -4.61 -4.87
N LEU A 150 -3.52 -5.89 -5.27
CA LEU A 150 -4.83 -6.54 -5.39
C LEU A 150 -5.62 -6.55 -4.08
N ALA A 151 -4.96 -6.80 -2.95
CA ALA A 151 -5.60 -6.75 -1.63
C ALA A 151 -6.04 -5.33 -1.24
N THR A 152 -5.26 -4.32 -1.59
CA THR A 152 -5.63 -2.91 -1.43
C THR A 152 -6.92 -2.62 -2.20
N TYR A 153 -6.98 -3.02 -3.48
CA TYR A 153 -8.15 -2.79 -4.32
C TYR A 153 -9.38 -3.54 -3.83
N LEU A 154 -9.22 -4.80 -3.44
CA LEU A 154 -10.30 -5.59 -2.86
C LEU A 154 -10.85 -4.91 -1.59
N THR A 155 -9.96 -4.44 -0.72
CA THR A 155 -10.35 -3.75 0.51
C THR A 155 -11.12 -2.48 0.20
N THR A 156 -10.64 -1.65 -0.73
CA THR A 156 -11.35 -0.42 -1.14
C THR A 156 -12.72 -0.73 -1.75
N SER A 157 -12.84 -1.79 -2.57
CA SER A 157 -14.13 -2.23 -3.12
C SER A 157 -15.10 -2.68 -2.02
N VAL A 158 -14.61 -3.37 -0.98
CA VAL A 158 -15.41 -3.74 0.19
C VAL A 158 -15.84 -2.49 0.97
N GLN A 159 -14.91 -1.56 1.22
CA GLN A 159 -15.21 -0.29 1.88
C GLN A 159 -16.34 0.47 1.19
N LEU A 160 -16.26 0.60 -0.14
CA LEU A 160 -17.28 1.30 -0.92
C LEU A 160 -18.58 0.51 -1.03
N GLY A 161 -18.53 -0.80 -1.25
CA GLY A 161 -19.73 -1.61 -1.39
C GLY A 161 -20.56 -1.74 -0.10
N VAL A 162 -19.91 -1.67 1.06
CA VAL A 162 -20.58 -1.61 2.37
C VAL A 162 -21.28 -0.26 2.58
N VAL A 163 -20.64 0.83 2.14
CA VAL A 163 -21.16 2.20 2.32
C VAL A 163 -22.29 2.50 1.32
N PHE A 164 -22.18 1.97 0.11
CA PHE A 164 -23.10 2.21 -1.00
C PHE A 164 -23.72 0.89 -1.49
N PRO A 165 -24.58 0.23 -0.70
CA PRO A 165 -25.25 -0.99 -1.12
C PRO A 165 -26.19 -0.71 -2.28
N ASP A 166 -26.27 -1.67 -3.22
CA ASP A 166 -27.14 -1.55 -4.38
C ASP A 166 -28.60 -1.61 -3.94
N PRO A 167 -29.48 -0.70 -4.41
CA PRO A 167 -30.86 -0.66 -3.95
C PRO A 167 -31.66 -1.94 -4.22
N ALA A 168 -31.33 -2.67 -5.29
CA ALA A 168 -32.05 -3.87 -5.70
C ALA A 168 -31.37 -5.16 -5.24
N SER A 169 -30.03 -5.18 -5.26
CA SER A 169 -29.21 -6.39 -5.12
C SER A 169 -28.27 -6.37 -3.91
N GLY A 170 -28.32 -5.30 -3.11
CA GLY A 170 -27.69 -5.20 -1.81
C GLY A 170 -26.17 -5.00 -1.85
N MET A 171 -25.55 -5.17 -0.69
CA MET A 171 -24.12 -4.92 -0.45
C MET A 171 -23.19 -5.76 -1.33
N MET A 172 -23.45 -7.08 -1.41
CA MET A 172 -22.57 -7.99 -2.16
C MET A 172 -22.51 -7.63 -3.64
N ALA A 173 -23.64 -7.21 -4.22
CA ALA A 173 -23.68 -6.77 -5.60
C ALA A 173 -22.86 -5.48 -5.83
N SER A 174 -22.92 -4.50 -4.91
CA SER A 174 -22.06 -3.31 -5.00
C SER A 174 -20.58 -3.66 -4.91
N ILE A 175 -20.17 -4.55 -3.99
CA ILE A 175 -18.78 -4.99 -3.87
C ILE A 175 -18.31 -5.61 -5.18
N LEU A 176 -19.10 -6.51 -5.76
CA LEU A 176 -18.78 -7.15 -7.05
C LEU A 176 -18.71 -6.12 -8.19
N LYS A 177 -19.61 -5.13 -8.23
CA LYS A 177 -19.58 -4.05 -9.23
C LYS A 177 -18.30 -3.22 -9.11
N PHE A 178 -17.95 -2.74 -7.92
CA PHE A 178 -16.72 -1.97 -7.70
C PHE A 178 -15.48 -2.81 -8.05
N MET A 179 -15.44 -4.07 -7.61
CA MET A 179 -14.36 -4.99 -7.92
C MET A 179 -14.21 -5.22 -9.44
N ALA A 180 -15.31 -5.46 -10.16
CA ALA A 180 -15.29 -5.70 -11.59
C ALA A 180 -14.77 -4.48 -12.37
N ILE A 181 -15.27 -3.28 -12.05
CA ILE A 181 -14.85 -2.02 -12.69
C ILE A 181 -13.37 -1.76 -12.45
N PHE A 182 -12.90 -1.96 -11.22
CA PHE A 182 -11.51 -1.70 -10.86
C PHE A 182 -10.57 -2.77 -11.41
N CYS A 183 -10.97 -4.04 -11.48
CA CYS A 183 -10.15 -5.15 -11.97
C CYS A 183 -9.52 -4.86 -13.35
N VAL A 184 -10.28 -4.27 -14.27
CA VAL A 184 -9.84 -3.96 -15.64
C VAL A 184 -8.61 -3.07 -15.68
N THR A 185 -8.50 -2.10 -14.76
CA THR A 185 -7.36 -1.18 -14.69
C THR A 185 -6.31 -1.67 -13.70
N GLN A 186 -6.74 -2.24 -12.58
CA GLN A 186 -5.87 -2.52 -11.44
C GLN A 186 -5.07 -3.82 -11.57
N VAL A 187 -5.56 -4.84 -12.27
CA VAL A 187 -4.78 -6.07 -12.52
C VAL A 187 -3.55 -5.78 -13.39
N PRO A 188 -3.68 -5.07 -14.53
CA PRO A 188 -2.50 -4.66 -15.31
C PRO A 188 -1.48 -3.85 -14.50
N ILE A 189 -1.97 -2.93 -13.66
CA ILE A 189 -1.11 -2.10 -12.79
C ILE A 189 -0.39 -2.97 -11.78
N ALA A 190 -1.08 -3.90 -11.10
CA ALA A 190 -0.47 -4.78 -10.10
C ALA A 190 0.64 -5.66 -10.70
N ILE A 191 0.48 -6.11 -11.96
CA ILE A 191 1.52 -6.84 -12.67
C ILE A 191 2.71 -5.92 -12.98
N ALA A 192 2.45 -4.73 -13.55
CA ALA A 192 3.49 -3.76 -13.88
C ALA A 192 4.29 -3.32 -12.65
N GLU A 193 3.60 -3.02 -11.54
CA GLU A 193 4.21 -2.65 -10.26
C GLU A 193 4.96 -3.81 -9.62
N GLY A 194 4.46 -5.05 -9.78
CA GLY A 194 5.19 -6.25 -9.40
C GLY A 194 6.55 -6.37 -10.09
N LEU A 195 6.59 -6.17 -11.41
CA LEU A 195 7.83 -6.19 -12.18
C LEU A 195 8.76 -5.05 -11.79
N LEU A 196 8.23 -3.82 -11.68
CA LEU A 196 8.98 -2.64 -11.25
C LEU A 196 9.61 -2.85 -9.87
N THR A 197 8.87 -3.44 -8.94
CA THR A 197 9.34 -3.73 -7.57
C THR A 197 10.53 -4.69 -7.59
N VAL A 198 10.50 -5.73 -8.44
CA VAL A 198 11.63 -6.66 -8.58
C VAL A 198 12.87 -5.94 -9.12
N VAL A 199 12.71 -5.13 -10.16
CA VAL A 199 13.82 -4.36 -10.76
C VAL A 199 14.43 -3.41 -9.72
N MET A 200 13.59 -2.62 -9.05
CA MET A 200 14.03 -1.68 -8.02
C MET A 200 14.73 -2.39 -6.85
N TYR A 201 14.15 -3.47 -6.36
CA TYR A 201 14.74 -4.23 -5.27
C TYR A 201 16.13 -4.79 -5.63
N ASN A 202 16.29 -5.31 -6.84
CA ASN A 202 17.56 -5.85 -7.31
C ASN A 202 18.62 -4.75 -7.48
N LEU A 203 18.25 -3.59 -8.01
CA LEU A 203 19.14 -2.43 -8.13
C LEU A 203 19.61 -1.94 -6.76
N ILE A 204 18.69 -1.81 -5.80
CA ILE A 204 19.02 -1.42 -4.42
C ILE A 204 19.92 -2.47 -3.78
N SER A 205 19.59 -3.76 -3.92
CA SER A 205 20.39 -4.84 -3.32
C SER A 205 21.81 -4.93 -3.88
N LYS A 206 21.99 -4.59 -5.17
CA LYS A 206 23.31 -4.59 -5.82
C LYS A 206 24.16 -3.39 -5.39
N ASN A 207 23.55 -2.22 -5.22
CA ASN A 207 24.27 -0.97 -4.95
C ASN A 207 24.38 -0.64 -3.45
N LEU A 208 23.55 -1.25 -2.59
CA LEU A 208 23.49 -1.01 -1.14
C LEU A 208 23.39 -2.31 -0.33
N PRO A 209 24.34 -3.27 -0.48
CA PRO A 209 24.23 -4.60 0.11
C PRO A 209 24.18 -4.60 1.65
N GLU A 210 24.96 -3.75 2.31
CA GLU A 210 25.04 -3.69 3.78
C GLU A 210 23.72 -3.25 4.43
N LYS A 211 23.00 -2.30 3.81
CA LYS A 211 21.75 -1.76 4.36
C LYS A 211 20.56 -2.70 4.21
N VAL A 212 20.52 -3.50 3.14
CA VAL A 212 19.44 -4.49 2.94
C VAL A 212 19.55 -5.65 3.95
N ALA A 213 20.77 -5.97 4.41
CA ALA A 213 20.98 -7.00 5.43
C ALA A 213 20.51 -6.56 6.83
N GLN A 214 20.66 -5.28 7.16
CA GLN A 214 20.30 -4.71 8.48
C GLN A 214 18.78 -4.50 8.68
N LEU A 215 18.00 -4.45 7.59
CA LEU A 215 16.56 -4.20 7.63
C LEU A 215 15.69 -5.46 7.81
N ARG A 216 16.32 -6.65 7.88
CA ARG A 216 15.64 -7.94 8.04
C ARG A 216 15.50 -8.35 9.50
#